data_AF-A0A2T6LJ98-F1
#
_entry.id   AF-A0A2T6LJ98-F1
#
_cell.length_a   1.000
_cell.length_b   1.000
_cell.length_c   1.000
_cell.angle_alpha   90.00
_cell.angle_beta   90.00
_cell.angle_gamma   90.00
#
_symmetry.space_group_name_H-M   'P 1'
#
loop_
_entity.id
_entity.type
_entity.pdbx_description
1 polymer ?
#
loop_
_entity_poly.entity_id
_entity_poly.type
_entity_poly.pdbx_seq_one_letter_code
_entity_poly.pdbx_strand_id
1 'polypeptide(L)'
;MHQITPPDADDDTPAISRQVARAQRRQARSLYHRGWQLTQIAAELGVKYGTLAAWKSRDAWDEDAPIAVVEDRLEARLATLLDKDPFTEGDMKRVDFMMRQLERAARIRKFDKTGREGDLNPKIEKRNNEEAKAKRADKRKNFLSREQWQALLDDFHDWCFEYQAEWWEQRHQRVRKIRKSRQIGATVYFSRESVAKVAEGILATLDGEKDAAPRNQIFLSASQRQANKFRREIVKWVRRVTGVELKGNPIMLDLSFPAEMDEDGEPQALPAMDAVGFYPLSTNSATAQGESG
;
A
#
# COMPACT_ATOMS: atom_id res chain seq x y z
N MET A 1 -74.10 12.21 -66.18
CA MET A 1 -73.97 11.00 -65.34
C MET A 1 -72.53 10.56 -65.36
N HIS A 2 -71.78 10.84 -64.30
CA HIS A 2 -70.44 10.27 -64.09
C HIS A 2 -70.45 9.62 -62.72
N GLN A 3 -70.16 8.32 -62.70
CA GLN A 3 -70.17 7.48 -61.52
C GLN A 3 -68.95 7.78 -60.64
N ILE A 4 -69.18 7.82 -59.34
CA ILE A 4 -68.19 7.98 -58.29
C ILE A 4 -67.64 6.59 -57.97
N THR A 5 -66.33 6.41 -58.06
CA THR A 5 -65.60 5.29 -57.43
C THR A 5 -64.86 5.87 -56.22
N PRO A 6 -64.99 5.31 -55.01
CA PRO A 6 -64.32 5.84 -53.83
C PRO A 6 -62.82 5.49 -53.85
N PRO A 7 -61.93 6.37 -53.36
CA PRO A 7 -60.51 6.09 -53.24
C PRO A 7 -60.25 5.12 -52.07
N ASP A 8 -59.20 4.32 -52.27
CA ASP A 8 -58.74 3.22 -51.43
C ASP A 8 -58.58 3.56 -49.95
N ALA A 9 -58.83 2.56 -49.11
CA ALA A 9 -58.71 2.60 -47.66
C ALA A 9 -57.27 2.97 -47.22
N ASP A 10 -57.20 3.93 -46.31
CA ASP A 10 -55.99 4.37 -45.62
C ASP A 10 -55.20 3.20 -44.99
N ASP A 11 -53.94 3.02 -45.42
CA ASP A 11 -52.91 2.34 -44.62
C ASP A 11 -52.47 3.29 -43.50
N ASP A 12 -53.31 3.40 -42.48
CA ASP A 12 -53.08 4.21 -41.29
C ASP A 12 -52.14 3.48 -40.31
N THR A 13 -50.86 3.37 -40.70
CA THR A 13 -49.80 2.99 -39.76
C THR A 13 -49.06 4.25 -39.31
N PRO A 14 -49.22 4.74 -38.07
CA PRO A 14 -48.65 6.01 -37.66
C PRO A 14 -47.11 5.94 -37.65
N ALA A 15 -46.48 6.99 -38.20
CA ALA A 15 -45.04 7.18 -38.18
C ALA A 15 -44.54 7.24 -36.73
N ILE A 16 -44.04 6.11 -36.24
CA ILE A 16 -43.48 5.97 -34.89
C ILE A 16 -42.42 7.06 -34.69
N SER A 17 -42.66 7.97 -33.73
CA SER A 17 -41.68 9.00 -33.35
C SER A 17 -40.31 8.36 -33.09
N ARG A 18 -39.23 8.97 -33.57
CA ARG A 18 -37.85 8.45 -33.43
C ARG A 18 -37.51 8.05 -31.98
N GLN A 19 -38.09 8.75 -30.99
CA GLN A 19 -37.94 8.43 -29.58
C GLN A 19 -38.64 7.11 -29.19
N VAL A 20 -39.87 6.91 -29.67
CA VAL A 20 -40.64 5.68 -29.44
C VAL A 20 -39.94 4.48 -30.11
N ALA A 21 -39.41 4.66 -31.32
CA ALA A 21 -38.64 3.62 -31.99
C ALA A 21 -37.35 3.24 -31.23
N ARG A 22 -36.67 4.23 -30.62
CA ARG A 22 -35.48 3.97 -29.79
C ARG A 22 -35.83 3.24 -28.50
N ALA A 23 -36.93 3.60 -27.85
CA ALA A 23 -37.43 2.91 -26.64
C ALA A 23 -37.83 1.46 -26.94
N GLN A 24 -38.57 1.23 -28.03
CA GLN A 24 -38.95 -0.11 -28.50
C GLN A 24 -37.73 -0.96 -28.83
N ARG A 25 -36.71 -0.40 -29.50
CA ARG A 25 -35.46 -1.11 -29.80
C ARG A 25 -34.71 -1.52 -28.53
N ARG A 26 -34.65 -0.66 -27.51
CA ARG A 26 -34.04 -0.98 -26.21
C ARG A 26 -34.83 -2.06 -25.46
N GLN A 27 -36.16 -1.97 -25.46
CA GLN A 27 -37.03 -2.96 -24.82
C GLN A 27 -36.92 -4.34 -25.49
N ALA A 28 -36.86 -4.39 -26.82
CA ALA A 28 -36.66 -5.62 -27.58
C ALA A 28 -35.32 -6.29 -27.23
N ARG A 29 -34.23 -5.52 -27.16
CA ARG A 29 -32.91 -6.02 -26.74
C ARG A 29 -32.94 -6.59 -25.32
N SER A 30 -33.60 -5.90 -24.39
CA SER A 30 -33.75 -6.39 -23.01
C SER A 30 -34.48 -7.73 -22.92
N LEU A 31 -35.59 -7.90 -23.68
CA LEU A 31 -36.32 -9.17 -23.75
C LEU A 31 -35.47 -10.30 -24.36
N TYR A 32 -34.69 -9.99 -25.40
CA TYR A 32 -33.77 -10.94 -26.00
C TYR A 32 -32.77 -11.51 -24.98
N HIS A 33 -32.12 -10.65 -24.20
CA HIS A 33 -31.20 -11.09 -23.13
C HIS A 33 -31.89 -11.76 -21.93
N ARG A 34 -33.22 -11.83 -21.89
CA ARG A 34 -33.97 -12.64 -20.90
C ARG A 34 -34.26 -14.05 -21.42
N GLY A 35 -33.80 -14.39 -22.62
CA GLY A 35 -34.03 -15.69 -23.26
C GLY A 35 -35.33 -15.77 -24.08
N TRP A 36 -35.95 -14.64 -24.41
CA TRP A 36 -37.15 -14.64 -25.25
C TRP A 36 -36.77 -14.85 -26.71
N GLN A 37 -37.56 -15.65 -27.42
CA GLN A 37 -37.38 -15.86 -28.85
C GLN A 37 -37.81 -14.60 -29.62
N LEU A 38 -37.14 -14.29 -30.74
CA LEU A 38 -37.49 -13.11 -31.56
C LEU A 38 -38.95 -13.11 -32.04
N THR A 39 -39.54 -14.28 -32.24
CA THR A 39 -40.97 -14.45 -32.58
C THR A 39 -41.90 -14.02 -31.43
N GLN A 40 -41.53 -14.34 -30.18
CA GLN A 40 -42.27 -13.93 -28.98
C GLN A 40 -42.15 -12.42 -28.76
N ILE A 41 -40.95 -11.86 -28.98
CA ILE A 41 -40.70 -10.42 -28.86
C ILE A 41 -41.48 -9.64 -29.93
N ALA A 42 -41.56 -10.16 -31.16
CA ALA A 42 -42.34 -9.56 -32.25
C ALA A 42 -43.82 -9.45 -31.88
N ALA A 43 -44.38 -10.53 -31.32
CA ALA A 43 -45.77 -10.57 -30.87
C ALA A 43 -46.03 -9.61 -29.69
N GLU A 44 -45.14 -9.58 -28.70
CA GLU A 44 -45.27 -8.75 -27.50
C GLU A 44 -45.18 -7.24 -27.81
N LEU A 45 -44.24 -6.84 -28.67
CA LEU A 45 -43.98 -5.42 -28.96
C LEU A 45 -44.75 -4.89 -30.17
N GLY A 46 -45.46 -5.74 -30.91
CA GLY A 46 -46.14 -5.37 -32.15
C GLY A 46 -45.19 -4.95 -33.28
N VAL A 47 -43.93 -5.41 -33.24
CA VAL A 47 -42.88 -5.07 -34.23
C VAL A 47 -42.69 -6.22 -35.21
N LYS A 48 -42.61 -5.91 -36.51
CA LYS A 48 -42.34 -6.92 -37.56
C LYS A 48 -41.03 -7.67 -37.28
N TYR A 49 -41.04 -9.00 -37.43
CA TYR A 49 -39.87 -9.86 -37.19
C TYR A 49 -38.61 -9.40 -37.96
N GLY A 50 -38.75 -9.02 -39.23
CA GLY A 50 -37.63 -8.55 -40.06
C GLY A 50 -36.93 -7.32 -39.46
N THR A 51 -37.68 -6.42 -38.82
CA THR A 51 -37.14 -5.24 -38.13
C THR A 51 -36.33 -5.65 -36.90
N LEU A 52 -36.83 -6.62 -36.11
CA LEU A 52 -36.10 -7.14 -34.94
C LEU A 52 -34.83 -7.89 -35.33
N ALA A 53 -34.88 -8.70 -36.39
CA ALA A 53 -33.72 -9.41 -36.92
C ALA A 53 -32.63 -8.42 -37.40
N ALA A 54 -33.04 -7.35 -38.09
CA ALA A 54 -32.14 -6.28 -38.50
C ALA A 54 -31.51 -5.55 -37.30
N TRP A 55 -32.27 -5.27 -36.23
CA TRP A 55 -31.72 -4.67 -35.01
C TRP A 55 -30.74 -5.60 -34.30
N LYS A 56 -31.08 -6.88 -34.16
CA LYS A 56 -30.23 -7.90 -33.55
C LYS A 56 -28.87 -7.98 -34.25
N SER A 57 -28.89 -8.04 -35.59
CA SER A 57 -27.67 -8.10 -36.39
C SER A 57 -26.86 -6.80 -36.33
N ARG A 58 -27.53 -5.63 -36.44
CA ARG A 58 -26.85 -4.33 -36.49
C ARG A 58 -26.15 -3.95 -35.19
N ASP A 59 -26.76 -4.29 -34.05
CA ASP A 59 -26.20 -3.99 -32.72
C ASP A 59 -25.48 -5.21 -32.12
N ALA A 60 -25.28 -6.28 -32.88
CA ALA A 60 -24.59 -7.49 -32.47
C ALA A 60 -25.00 -8.00 -31.08
N TRP A 61 -26.30 -8.20 -30.84
CA TRP A 61 -26.81 -8.59 -29.50
C TRP A 61 -26.22 -9.89 -28.97
N ASP A 62 -25.68 -10.76 -29.84
CA ASP A 62 -25.02 -12.01 -29.45
C ASP A 62 -23.60 -11.80 -28.89
N GLU A 63 -22.98 -10.65 -29.17
CA GLU A 63 -21.62 -10.30 -28.74
C GLU A 63 -21.61 -9.44 -27.46
N ASP A 64 -22.80 -9.14 -26.93
CA ASP A 64 -22.93 -8.31 -25.74
C ASP A 64 -22.26 -8.95 -24.53
N ALA A 65 -21.28 -8.24 -23.95
CA ALA A 65 -20.64 -8.66 -22.72
C ALA A 65 -21.70 -8.81 -21.61
N PRO A 66 -21.70 -9.89 -20.82
CA PRO A 66 -22.68 -10.11 -19.76
C PRO A 66 -22.82 -8.93 -18.79
N ILE A 67 -21.71 -8.23 -18.52
CA ILE A 67 -21.70 -7.04 -17.66
C ILE A 67 -22.47 -5.86 -18.27
N ALA A 68 -22.40 -5.66 -19.58
CA ALA A 68 -23.10 -4.57 -20.27
C ALA A 68 -24.63 -4.77 -20.23
N VAL A 69 -25.08 -6.03 -20.32
CA VAL A 69 -26.50 -6.40 -20.17
C VAL A 69 -27.00 -6.09 -18.75
N VAL A 70 -26.16 -6.35 -17.72
CA VAL A 70 -26.49 -6.04 -16.32
C VAL A 70 -26.53 -4.52 -16.11
N GLU A 71 -25.59 -3.77 -16.68
CA GLU A 71 -25.54 -2.30 -16.59
C GLU A 71 -26.79 -1.64 -17.18
N ASP A 72 -27.22 -2.05 -18.38
CA ASP A 72 -28.43 -1.51 -19.03
C ASP A 72 -29.68 -1.71 -18.15
N ARG A 73 -29.77 -2.86 -17.45
CA ARG A 73 -30.86 -3.14 -16.50
C ARG A 73 -30.77 -2.32 -15.22
N LEU A 74 -29.56 -2.15 -14.68
CA LEU A 74 -29.33 -1.31 -13.51
C LEU A 74 -29.69 0.15 -13.80
N GLU A 75 -29.29 0.67 -14.97
CA GLU A 75 -29.63 2.02 -15.42
C GLU A 75 -31.15 2.21 -15.55
N ALA A 76 -31.83 1.31 -16.25
CA ALA A 76 -33.29 1.39 -16.42
C ALA A 76 -34.05 1.32 -15.09
N ARG A 77 -33.61 0.45 -14.18
CA ARG A 77 -34.24 0.31 -12.86
C ARG A 77 -33.94 1.51 -11.96
N LEU A 78 -32.74 2.06 -12.03
CA LEU A 78 -32.34 3.26 -11.31
C LEU A 78 -33.21 4.45 -11.72
N ALA A 79 -33.38 4.70 -13.03
CA ALA A 79 -34.26 5.75 -13.54
C ALA A 79 -35.70 5.59 -13.04
N THR A 80 -36.25 4.36 -13.12
CA THR A 80 -37.61 4.06 -12.63
C THR A 80 -37.78 4.35 -11.13
N LEU A 81 -36.75 4.09 -10.32
CA LEU A 81 -36.80 4.33 -8.87
C LEU A 81 -36.68 5.81 -8.52
N LEU A 82 -35.93 6.59 -9.30
CA LEU A 82 -35.78 8.03 -9.09
C LEU A 82 -37.06 8.79 -9.41
N ASP A 83 -37.79 8.36 -10.43
CA ASP A 83 -39.03 9.02 -10.88
C ASP A 83 -40.29 8.55 -10.12
N LYS A 84 -40.13 7.68 -9.11
CA LYS A 84 -41.24 7.11 -8.34
C LYS A 84 -41.76 8.12 -7.30
N ASP A 85 -43.08 8.33 -7.26
CA ASP A 85 -43.78 9.12 -6.25
C ASP A 85 -44.82 8.26 -5.49
N PRO A 86 -44.82 8.20 -4.15
CA PRO A 86 -43.84 8.81 -3.24
C PRO A 86 -42.47 8.12 -3.31
N PHE A 87 -41.41 8.94 -3.29
CA PHE A 87 -40.03 8.48 -3.16
C PHE A 87 -39.74 8.15 -1.69
N THR A 88 -39.52 6.87 -1.39
CA THR A 88 -39.38 6.40 0.00
C THR A 88 -37.92 6.21 0.42
N GLU A 89 -37.65 6.15 1.72
CA GLU A 89 -36.32 5.80 2.25
C GLU A 89 -35.84 4.42 1.77
N GLY A 90 -36.76 3.47 1.58
CA GLY A 90 -36.45 2.17 0.99
C GLY A 90 -35.97 2.25 -0.46
N ASP A 91 -36.48 3.21 -1.23
CA ASP A 91 -36.05 3.45 -2.61
C ASP A 91 -34.68 4.13 -2.64
N MET A 92 -34.39 5.05 -1.71
CA MET A 92 -33.06 5.65 -1.54
C MET A 92 -31.96 4.59 -1.32
N LYS A 93 -32.21 3.58 -0.48
CA LYS A 93 -31.25 2.48 -0.24
C LYS A 93 -31.03 1.62 -1.49
N ARG A 94 -32.06 1.41 -2.30
CA ARG A 94 -31.96 0.67 -3.57
C ARG A 94 -31.18 1.45 -4.63
N VAL A 95 -31.43 2.76 -4.72
CA VAL A 95 -30.68 3.70 -5.57
C VAL A 95 -29.18 3.68 -5.22
N ASP A 96 -28.84 3.83 -3.93
CA ASP A 96 -27.46 3.75 -3.47
C ASP A 96 -26.80 2.39 -3.79
N PHE A 97 -27.51 1.29 -3.53
CA PHE A 97 -27.03 -0.05 -3.87
C PHE A 97 -26.74 -0.19 -5.38
N MET A 98 -27.65 0.29 -6.24
CA MET A 98 -27.49 0.23 -7.70
C MET A 98 -26.34 1.11 -8.19
N MET A 99 -26.17 2.32 -7.64
CA MET A 99 -25.02 3.18 -7.96
C MET A 99 -23.68 2.50 -7.60
N ARG A 100 -23.61 1.81 -6.45
CA ARG A 100 -22.43 1.01 -6.08
C ARG A 100 -22.18 -0.18 -7.02
N GLN A 101 -23.24 -0.81 -7.54
CA GLN A 101 -23.08 -1.87 -8.54
C GLN A 101 -22.55 -1.33 -9.88
N LEU A 102 -23.01 -0.15 -10.31
CA LEU A 102 -22.50 0.52 -11.51
C LEU A 102 -21.02 0.88 -11.39
N GLU A 103 -20.59 1.39 -10.22
CA GLU A 103 -19.17 1.64 -9.94
C GLU A 103 -18.35 0.34 -10.03
N ARG A 104 -18.85 -0.77 -9.47
CA ARG A 104 -18.19 -2.07 -9.55
C ARG A 104 -18.11 -2.60 -10.99
N ALA A 105 -19.16 -2.42 -11.79
CA ALA A 105 -19.18 -2.82 -13.19
C ALA A 105 -18.17 -2.01 -14.03
N ALA A 106 -18.02 -0.70 -13.76
CA ALA A 106 -16.97 0.12 -14.36
C ALA A 106 -15.55 -0.34 -13.99
N ARG A 107 -15.34 -0.77 -12.73
CA ARG A 107 -14.05 -1.34 -12.29
C ARG A 107 -13.72 -2.66 -12.98
N ILE A 108 -14.71 -3.55 -13.14
CA ILE A 108 -14.55 -4.80 -13.89
C ILE A 108 -14.16 -4.50 -15.35
N ARG A 109 -14.83 -3.54 -15.99
CA ARG A 109 -14.47 -3.11 -17.36
C ARG A 109 -13.07 -2.52 -17.46
N LYS A 110 -12.61 -1.80 -16.43
CA LYS A 110 -11.23 -1.28 -16.37
C LYS A 110 -10.23 -2.44 -16.26
N PHE A 111 -10.50 -3.39 -15.37
CA PHE A 111 -9.70 -4.60 -15.20
C PHE A 111 -9.61 -5.45 -16.46
N ASP A 112 -10.72 -5.68 -17.17
CA ASP A 112 -10.71 -6.46 -18.43
C ASP A 112 -9.80 -5.82 -19.49
N LYS A 113 -9.57 -4.50 -19.43
CA LYS A 113 -8.66 -3.77 -20.33
C LYS A 113 -7.21 -3.75 -19.87
N THR A 114 -6.96 -3.64 -18.56
CA THR A 114 -5.62 -3.40 -18.00
C THR A 114 -4.97 -4.65 -17.42
N GLY A 115 -5.75 -5.67 -17.04
CA GLY A 115 -5.30 -6.86 -16.31
C GLY A 115 -4.79 -6.59 -14.89
N ARG A 116 -4.87 -5.36 -14.38
CA ARG A 116 -4.28 -4.96 -13.09
C ARG A 116 -5.26 -5.20 -11.95
N GLU A 117 -4.91 -6.09 -11.02
CA GLU A 117 -5.72 -6.39 -9.83
C GLU A 117 -6.06 -5.14 -8.98
N GLY A 118 -5.21 -4.11 -9.02
CA GLY A 118 -5.46 -2.80 -8.38
C GLY A 118 -6.74 -2.09 -8.85
N ASP A 119 -7.20 -2.35 -10.08
CA ASP A 119 -8.42 -1.74 -10.63
C ASP A 119 -9.71 -2.33 -10.03
N LEU A 120 -9.65 -3.56 -9.52
CA LEU A 120 -10.76 -4.22 -8.83
C LEU A 120 -10.87 -3.75 -7.37
N ASN A 121 -9.73 -3.51 -6.72
CA ASN A 121 -9.67 -3.19 -5.30
C ASN A 121 -8.95 -1.86 -5.02
N PRO A 122 -9.69 -0.77 -4.79
CA PRO A 122 -9.11 0.55 -4.51
C PRO A 122 -8.33 0.61 -3.19
N LYS A 123 -8.43 -0.42 -2.32
CA LYS A 123 -7.59 -0.51 -1.12
C LYS A 123 -6.13 -0.84 -1.46
N ILE A 124 -5.85 -1.47 -2.61
CA ILE A 124 -4.49 -1.82 -3.04
C ILE A 124 -3.72 -0.55 -3.44
N GLU A 125 -4.34 0.33 -4.22
CA GLU A 125 -3.74 1.64 -4.54
C GLU A 125 -3.50 2.47 -3.28
N LYS A 126 -4.47 2.52 -2.36
CA LYS A 126 -4.32 3.21 -1.06
C LYS A 126 -3.21 2.60 -0.18
N ARG A 127 -2.88 1.32 -0.34
CA ARG A 127 -1.79 0.65 0.40
C ARG A 127 -0.41 1.02 -0.15
N ASN A 128 -0.32 1.35 -1.44
CA ASN A 128 0.92 1.65 -2.14
C ASN A 128 1.21 3.15 -2.30
N ASN A 129 0.27 4.01 -1.90
CA ASN A 129 0.44 5.46 -1.94
C ASN A 129 1.66 5.91 -1.09
N GLU A 130 2.34 6.97 -1.54
CA GLU A 130 3.56 7.47 -0.91
C GLU A 130 3.34 7.91 0.54
N GLU A 131 2.17 8.48 0.86
CA GLU A 131 1.80 8.80 2.25
C GLU A 131 1.73 7.56 3.14
N ALA A 132 1.33 6.40 2.60
CA ALA A 132 1.29 5.14 3.35
C ALA A 132 2.69 4.55 3.52
N LYS A 133 3.59 4.75 2.54
CA LYS A 133 5.01 4.41 2.65
C LYS A 133 5.71 5.31 3.68
N ALA A 134 5.46 6.62 3.66
CA ALA A 134 5.96 7.58 4.62
C ALA A 134 5.44 7.29 6.05
N LYS A 135 4.15 6.97 6.20
CA LYS A 135 3.58 6.52 7.50
C LYS A 135 4.15 5.19 7.98
N ARG A 136 4.62 4.31 7.08
CA ARG A 136 5.33 3.09 7.48
C ARG A 136 6.75 3.42 7.91
N ALA A 137 7.46 4.27 7.18
CA ALA A 137 8.79 4.75 7.56
C ALA A 137 8.77 5.43 8.94
N ASP A 138 7.78 6.28 9.21
CA ASP A 138 7.59 6.93 10.52
C ASP A 138 7.22 5.94 11.64
N LYS A 139 6.63 4.79 11.29
CA LYS A 139 6.33 3.70 12.24
C LYS A 139 7.52 2.79 12.54
N ARG A 140 8.62 2.87 11.78
CA ARG A 140 9.81 2.04 12.00
C ARG A 140 10.59 2.55 13.20
N LYS A 141 10.23 2.02 14.37
CA LYS A 141 10.88 2.35 15.64
C LYS A 141 12.35 1.93 15.57
N ASN A 142 13.24 2.81 16.01
CA ASN A 142 14.68 2.54 16.12
C ASN A 142 15.35 2.13 14.80
N PHE A 143 14.80 2.54 13.65
CA PHE A 143 15.44 2.43 12.36
C PHE A 143 16.33 3.65 12.12
N LEU A 144 17.50 3.42 11.52
CA LEU A 144 18.43 4.45 11.05
C LEU A 144 18.80 4.13 9.60
N SER A 145 18.74 5.15 8.73
CA SER A 145 19.14 4.99 7.33
C SER A 145 20.66 4.81 7.20
N ARG A 146 21.10 4.40 6.01
CA ARG A 146 22.53 4.25 5.69
C ARG A 146 23.29 5.57 5.89
N GLU A 147 22.72 6.70 5.44
CA GLU A 147 23.36 8.01 5.62
C GLU A 147 23.43 8.41 7.10
N GLN A 148 22.41 8.05 7.89
CA GLN A 148 22.40 8.32 9.33
C GLN A 148 23.46 7.52 10.07
N TRP A 149 23.70 6.25 9.68
CA TRP A 149 24.80 5.46 10.23
C TRP A 149 26.16 6.05 9.89
N GLN A 150 26.36 6.47 8.64
CA GLN A 150 27.60 7.14 8.23
C GLN A 150 27.82 8.45 9.01
N ALA A 151 26.79 9.31 9.11
CA ALA A 151 26.88 10.56 9.85
C ALA A 151 27.22 10.38 11.33
N LEU A 152 26.76 9.28 11.96
CA LEU A 152 27.14 8.92 13.33
C LEU A 152 28.61 8.51 13.43
N LEU A 153 29.13 7.78 12.44
CA LEU A 153 30.53 7.37 12.41
C LEU A 153 31.44 8.59 12.20
N ASP A 154 31.07 9.48 11.29
CA ASP A 154 31.81 10.72 11.00
C ASP A 154 31.83 11.65 12.23
N ASP A 155 30.67 11.95 12.83
CA ASP A 155 30.59 12.80 14.04
C ASP A 155 31.35 12.17 15.23
N PHE A 156 31.41 10.84 15.31
CA PHE A 156 32.21 10.17 16.33
C PHE A 156 33.70 10.45 16.16
N HIS A 157 34.23 10.29 14.94
CA HIS A 157 35.63 10.52 14.63
C HIS A 157 36.02 12.00 14.78
N ASP A 158 35.19 12.92 14.29
CA ASP A 158 35.42 14.36 14.41
C ASP A 158 35.42 14.83 15.87
N TRP A 159 34.63 14.18 16.72
CA TRP A 159 34.53 14.52 18.14
C TRP A 159 35.66 13.94 18.99
N CYS A 160 36.32 12.87 18.55
CA CYS A 160 37.30 12.16 19.36
C CYS A 160 38.57 12.98 19.59
N PHE A 161 38.97 13.08 20.87
CA PHE A 161 40.31 13.55 21.21
C PHE A 161 41.38 12.51 20.83
N GLU A 162 42.64 12.92 20.73
CA GLU A 162 43.76 12.05 20.37
C GLU A 162 43.82 10.75 21.20
N TYR A 163 43.76 10.84 22.53
CA TYR A 163 43.76 9.65 23.40
C TYR A 163 42.54 8.73 23.22
N GLN A 164 41.43 9.26 22.70
CA GLN A 164 40.22 8.50 22.39
C GLN A 164 40.35 7.81 21.03
N ALA A 165 41.01 8.46 20.06
CA ALA A 165 41.37 7.84 18.80
C ALA A 165 42.31 6.64 19.04
N GLU A 166 43.28 6.74 19.94
CA GLU A 166 44.10 5.60 20.36
C GLU A 166 43.25 4.44 20.93
N TRP A 167 42.22 4.75 21.74
CA TRP A 167 41.31 3.71 22.22
C TRP A 167 40.57 3.04 21.06
N TRP A 168 40.16 3.80 20.04
CA TRP A 168 39.44 3.31 18.88
C TRP A 168 40.30 2.39 18.01
N GLU A 169 41.57 2.75 17.78
CA GLU A 169 42.51 1.90 17.06
C GLU A 169 42.65 0.52 17.70
N GLN A 170 42.61 0.48 19.04
CA GLN A 170 42.70 -0.77 19.81
C GLN A 170 41.38 -1.55 19.92
N ARG A 171 40.26 -1.07 19.33
CA ARG A 171 38.92 -1.65 19.52
C ARG A 171 38.75 -3.10 19.07
N HIS A 172 39.63 -3.58 18.19
CA HIS A 172 39.63 -4.95 17.69
C HIS A 172 40.22 -5.95 18.69
N GLN A 173 40.91 -5.48 19.73
CA GLN A 173 41.38 -6.37 20.78
C GLN A 173 40.19 -7.00 21.51
N ARG A 174 40.22 -8.34 21.64
CA ARG A 174 39.17 -9.11 22.33
C ARG A 174 38.92 -8.61 23.77
N VAL A 175 39.97 -8.21 24.48
CA VAL A 175 39.88 -7.69 25.86
C VAL A 175 40.76 -6.46 26.00
N ARG A 176 40.18 -5.35 26.43
CA ARG A 176 40.91 -4.12 26.78
C ARG A 176 40.73 -3.81 28.27
N LYS A 177 41.83 -3.62 28.99
CA LYS A 177 41.83 -3.18 30.39
C LYS A 177 42.32 -1.74 30.45
N ILE A 178 41.39 -0.79 30.61
CA ILE A 178 41.70 0.63 30.53
C ILE A 178 41.77 1.22 31.94
N ARG A 179 42.96 1.65 32.35
CA ARG A 179 43.14 2.48 33.53
C ARG A 179 43.02 3.94 33.10
N LYS A 180 42.07 4.66 33.68
CA LYS A 180 41.73 6.03 33.28
C LYS A 180 41.64 6.99 34.44
N SER A 181 41.94 8.26 34.18
CA SER A 181 41.73 9.35 35.12
C SER A 181 40.25 9.76 35.21
N ARG A 182 39.88 10.54 36.23
CA ARG A 182 38.52 11.06 36.37
C ARG A 182 38.26 12.15 35.32
N GLN A 183 36.98 12.33 34.97
CA GLN A 183 36.50 13.45 34.13
C GLN A 183 37.02 13.54 32.69
N ILE A 184 37.64 12.50 32.14
CA ILE A 184 38.11 12.47 30.73
C ILE A 184 37.07 12.02 29.69
N GLY A 185 35.77 12.17 29.99
CA GLY A 185 34.72 11.84 29.02
C GLY A 185 34.52 10.34 28.71
N ALA A 186 35.13 9.42 29.47
CA ALA A 186 35.08 7.98 29.19
C ALA A 186 33.66 7.40 28.98
N THR A 187 32.66 7.83 29.77
CA THR A 187 31.27 7.36 29.59
C THR A 187 30.71 7.78 28.24
N VAL A 188 31.00 9.00 27.80
CA VAL A 188 30.54 9.49 26.49
C VAL A 188 31.24 8.72 25.38
N TYR A 189 32.55 8.56 25.48
CA TYR A 189 33.32 7.81 24.51
C TYR A 189 32.81 6.37 24.36
N PHE A 190 32.72 5.58 25.42
CA PHE A 190 32.30 4.17 25.32
C PHE A 190 30.84 4.00 24.88
N SER A 191 29.97 4.98 25.18
CA SER A 191 28.62 5.02 24.61
C SER A 191 28.68 5.17 23.10
N ARG A 192 29.45 6.12 22.58
CA ARG A 192 29.56 6.38 21.15
C ARG A 192 30.32 5.30 20.41
N GLU A 193 31.41 4.79 20.97
CA GLU A 193 32.18 3.66 20.43
C GLU A 193 31.26 2.45 20.21
N SER A 194 30.35 2.14 21.13
CA SER A 194 29.43 1.03 20.97
C SER A 194 28.53 1.17 19.73
N VAL A 195 28.07 2.40 19.46
CA VAL A 195 27.20 2.70 18.32
C VAL A 195 28.03 2.77 17.04
N ALA A 196 29.23 3.36 17.09
CA ALA A 196 30.16 3.42 15.97
C ALA A 196 30.59 2.02 15.50
N LYS A 197 30.85 1.08 16.42
CA LYS A 197 31.12 -0.33 16.08
C LYS A 197 29.92 -1.01 15.40
N VAL A 198 28.71 -0.68 15.83
CA VAL A 198 27.49 -1.16 15.17
C VAL A 198 27.33 -0.51 13.79
N ALA A 199 27.64 0.78 13.65
CA ALA A 199 27.64 1.51 12.39
C ALA A 199 28.62 0.89 11.39
N GLU A 200 29.87 0.65 11.78
CA GLU A 200 30.88 -0.03 10.94
C GLU A 200 30.36 -1.38 10.45
N GLY A 201 29.81 -2.19 11.36
CA GLY A 201 29.32 -3.52 10.98
C GLY A 201 28.11 -3.47 10.06
N ILE A 202 27.17 -2.55 10.28
CA ILE A 202 26.02 -2.34 9.39
C ILE A 202 26.49 -1.90 8.01
N LEU A 203 27.32 -0.86 7.93
CA LEU A 203 27.79 -0.32 6.66
C LEU A 203 28.57 -1.37 5.88
N ALA A 204 29.52 -2.06 6.51
CA ALA A 204 30.28 -3.14 5.88
C ALA A 204 29.36 -4.27 5.39
N THR A 205 28.35 -4.66 6.19
CA THR A 205 27.38 -5.69 5.75
C THR A 205 26.55 -5.21 4.57
N LEU A 206 26.11 -3.93 4.56
CA LEU A 206 25.41 -3.33 3.42
C LEU A 206 26.29 -3.27 2.16
N ASP A 207 27.60 -3.07 2.33
CA ASP A 207 28.61 -3.10 1.27
C ASP A 207 28.99 -4.53 0.82
N GLY A 208 28.34 -5.56 1.39
CA GLY A 208 28.50 -6.95 0.98
C GLY A 208 29.54 -7.75 1.78
N GLU A 209 30.15 -7.18 2.81
CA GLU A 209 31.08 -7.89 3.70
C GLU A 209 30.32 -8.77 4.70
N LYS A 210 30.22 -10.07 4.40
CA LYS A 210 29.43 -11.03 5.20
C LYS A 210 29.97 -11.28 6.61
N ASP A 211 31.27 -11.12 6.84
CA ASP A 211 31.90 -11.39 8.13
C ASP A 211 31.87 -10.19 9.10
N ALA A 212 31.35 -9.04 8.65
CA ALA A 212 31.34 -7.78 9.39
C ALA A 212 30.04 -7.53 10.17
N ALA A 213 29.17 -8.54 10.34
CA ALA A 213 27.86 -8.38 10.95
C ALA A 213 27.90 -7.62 12.31
N PRO A 214 26.99 -6.64 12.52
CA PRO A 214 26.94 -5.88 13.76
C PRO A 214 26.60 -6.80 14.94
N ARG A 215 27.12 -6.44 16.13
CA ARG A 215 26.96 -7.26 17.35
C ARG A 215 26.27 -6.50 18.46
N ASN A 216 25.55 -7.23 19.30
CA ASN A 216 24.95 -6.71 20.54
C ASN A 216 25.99 -6.04 21.43
N GLN A 217 25.62 -4.89 21.99
CA GLN A 217 26.48 -4.09 22.85
C GLN A 217 25.96 -4.13 24.29
N ILE A 218 26.71 -4.79 25.17
CA ILE A 218 26.32 -5.00 26.56
C ILE A 218 27.09 -4.03 27.47
N PHE A 219 26.36 -3.25 28.25
CA PHE A 219 26.92 -2.35 29.26
C PHE A 219 26.67 -2.92 30.64
N LEU A 220 27.63 -3.71 31.14
CA LEU A 220 27.58 -4.26 32.48
C LEU A 220 28.17 -3.25 33.49
N SER A 221 27.40 -2.88 34.51
CA SER A 221 27.84 -1.94 35.56
C SER A 221 27.46 -2.42 36.96
N ALA A 222 28.08 -1.84 37.99
CA ALA A 222 27.78 -2.19 39.39
C ALA A 222 26.32 -1.87 39.80
N SER A 223 25.65 -0.95 39.11
CA SER A 223 24.20 -0.71 39.30
C SER A 223 23.49 -0.37 38.00
N GLN A 224 22.19 -0.64 37.95
CA GLN A 224 21.35 -0.33 36.78
C GLN A 224 21.37 1.16 36.45
N ARG A 225 21.40 2.02 37.48
CA ARG A 225 21.48 3.48 37.30
C ARG A 225 22.79 3.91 36.63
N GLN A 226 23.89 3.20 36.84
CA GLN A 226 25.15 3.44 36.15
C GLN A 226 25.09 2.97 34.70
N ALA A 227 24.59 1.76 34.44
CA ALA A 227 24.42 1.25 33.08
C ALA A 227 23.51 2.15 32.23
N ASN A 228 22.41 2.64 32.82
CA ASN A 228 21.49 3.57 32.17
C ASN A 228 22.13 4.93 31.80
N LYS A 229 23.29 5.29 32.35
CA LYS A 229 24.03 6.49 31.89
C LYS A 229 24.46 6.32 30.43
N PHE A 230 24.93 5.13 30.05
CA PHE A 230 25.37 4.85 28.69
C PHE A 230 24.19 4.92 27.71
N ARG A 231 23.07 4.29 28.08
CA ARG A 231 21.82 4.34 27.31
C ARG A 231 21.36 5.77 27.04
N ARG A 232 21.34 6.63 28.08
CA ARG A 232 20.91 8.03 27.92
C ARG A 232 21.81 8.81 26.98
N GLU A 233 23.12 8.59 27.05
CA GLU A 233 24.05 9.24 26.14
C GLU A 233 23.83 8.76 24.70
N ILE A 234 23.63 7.45 24.47
CA ILE A 234 23.32 6.91 23.13
C ILE A 234 22.08 7.58 22.54
N VAL A 235 20.95 7.58 23.28
CA VAL A 235 19.70 8.18 22.80
C VAL A 235 19.87 9.68 22.51
N LYS A 236 20.54 10.41 23.42
CA LYS A 236 20.80 11.84 23.26
C LYS A 236 21.67 12.12 22.04
N TRP A 237 22.75 11.36 21.86
CA TRP A 237 23.70 11.54 20.79
C TRP A 237 23.11 11.21 19.43
N VAL A 238 22.43 10.05 19.30
CA VAL A 238 21.78 9.65 18.06
C VAL A 238 20.72 10.68 17.64
N ARG A 239 19.87 11.11 18.57
CA ARG A 239 18.88 12.15 18.29
C ARG A 239 19.51 13.46 17.82
N ARG A 240 20.66 13.85 18.38
CA ARG A 240 21.36 15.08 17.97
C ARG A 240 21.86 15.00 16.53
N VAL A 241 22.44 13.86 16.13
CA VAL A 241 23.07 13.70 14.81
C VAL A 241 22.04 13.40 13.73
N THR A 242 21.06 12.53 14.01
CA THR A 242 20.17 11.97 12.98
C THR A 242 18.72 12.47 13.09
N GLY A 243 18.36 13.14 14.19
CA GLY A 243 16.98 13.50 14.50
C GLY A 243 16.12 12.33 15.03
N VAL A 244 16.62 11.09 14.97
CA VAL A 244 15.86 9.89 15.37
C VAL A 244 15.93 9.67 16.88
N GLU A 245 14.77 9.45 17.50
CA GLU A 245 14.68 9.13 18.93
C GLU A 245 14.66 7.62 19.16
N LEU A 246 15.77 7.07 19.64
CA LEU A 246 15.86 5.67 20.05
C LEU A 246 15.07 5.41 21.35
N LYS A 247 14.28 4.34 21.36
CA LYS A 247 13.38 3.93 22.46
C LYS A 247 13.65 2.50 22.91
N GLY A 248 13.17 2.17 24.10
CA GLY A 248 13.32 0.83 24.71
C GLY A 248 14.42 0.74 25.76
N ASN A 249 14.38 -0.33 26.55
CA ASN A 249 15.41 -0.72 27.51
C ASN A 249 15.32 -2.26 27.72
N PRO A 250 16.07 -3.08 26.97
CA PRO A 250 17.15 -2.73 26.03
C PRO A 250 16.67 -1.96 24.77
N ILE A 251 17.57 -1.24 24.12
CA ILE A 251 17.28 -0.57 22.84
C ILE A 251 17.52 -1.60 21.73
N MET A 252 16.46 -2.04 21.07
CA MET A 252 16.55 -2.93 19.90
C MET A 252 16.52 -2.11 18.62
N LEU A 253 17.51 -2.28 17.75
CA LEU A 253 17.59 -1.61 16.45
C LEU A 253 16.76 -2.37 15.42
N ASP A 254 16.08 -1.61 14.56
CA ASP A 254 15.44 -2.15 13.36
C ASP A 254 16.46 -2.10 12.22
N LEU A 255 16.89 -3.27 11.73
CA LEU A 255 17.85 -3.42 10.64
C LEU A 255 17.21 -3.91 9.33
N SER A 256 15.89 -3.76 9.18
CA SER A 256 15.19 -4.20 7.96
C SER A 256 15.33 -3.20 6.80
N PHE A 257 16.52 -3.06 6.21
CA PHE A 257 16.74 -2.09 5.14
C PHE A 257 15.84 -2.37 3.92
N PRO A 258 15.26 -1.32 3.28
CA PRO A 258 14.50 -1.50 2.04
C PRO A 258 15.42 -1.98 0.92
N ALA A 259 14.90 -2.74 -0.04
CA ALA A 259 15.66 -3.12 -1.23
C ALA A 259 16.19 -1.86 -1.94
N GLU A 260 17.45 -1.92 -2.36
CA GLU A 260 18.05 -0.89 -3.21
C GLU A 260 17.75 -1.24 -4.68
N MET A 261 17.62 -0.23 -5.54
CA MET A 261 17.47 -0.46 -6.98
C MET A 261 18.88 -0.55 -7.57
N ASP A 262 19.16 -1.59 -8.34
CA ASP A 262 20.43 -1.70 -9.06
C ASP A 262 20.49 -0.73 -10.27
N GLU A 263 21.63 -0.72 -10.97
CA GLU A 263 21.86 0.14 -12.14
C GLU A 263 20.87 -0.13 -13.28
N ASP A 264 20.25 -1.32 -13.31
CA ASP A 264 19.26 -1.75 -14.29
C ASP A 264 17.82 -1.43 -13.84
N GLY A 265 17.64 -0.89 -12.64
CA GLY A 265 16.34 -0.52 -12.06
C GLY A 265 15.58 -1.71 -11.46
N GLU A 266 16.25 -2.85 -11.28
CA GLU A 266 15.69 -4.04 -10.63
C GLU A 266 15.92 -3.96 -9.10
N PRO A 267 14.98 -4.46 -8.29
CA PRO A 267 15.09 -4.40 -6.84
C PRO A 267 16.07 -5.47 -6.33
N GLN A 268 17.24 -5.02 -5.85
CA GLN A 268 18.22 -5.86 -5.19
C GLN A 268 17.93 -5.94 -3.68
N ALA A 269 17.68 -7.16 -3.21
CA ALA A 269 17.49 -7.40 -1.78
C ALA A 269 18.81 -7.24 -1.03
N LEU A 270 18.81 -6.37 -0.02
CA LEU A 270 19.94 -6.20 0.89
C LEU A 270 20.11 -7.41 1.82
N PRO A 271 21.34 -7.70 2.28
CA PRO A 271 21.60 -8.80 3.19
C PRO A 271 20.77 -8.67 4.48
N ALA A 272 20.11 -9.76 4.86
CA ALA A 272 19.38 -9.83 6.12
C ALA A 272 20.38 -9.79 7.28
N MET A 273 20.08 -8.96 8.29
CA MET A 273 20.87 -8.86 9.52
C MET A 273 20.03 -9.31 10.71
N ASP A 274 20.67 -9.99 11.66
CA ASP A 274 20.05 -10.31 12.93
C ASP A 274 19.76 -9.05 13.74
N ALA A 275 18.77 -9.12 14.64
CA ALA A 275 18.43 -7.99 15.49
C ALA A 275 19.59 -7.64 16.43
N VAL A 276 20.03 -6.38 16.40
CA VAL A 276 21.10 -5.87 17.27
C VAL A 276 20.54 -4.90 18.30
N GLY A 277 21.05 -4.96 19.52
CA GLY A 277 20.61 -4.07 20.59
C GLY A 277 21.71 -3.55 21.53
N PHE A 278 21.33 -2.53 22.30
CA PHE A 278 22.11 -1.97 23.41
C PHE A 278 21.48 -2.37 24.75
N TYR A 279 22.24 -3.12 25.54
CA TYR A 279 21.78 -3.80 26.75
C TYR A 279 22.45 -3.23 28.01
N PRO A 280 21.82 -2.28 28.71
CA PRO A 280 22.32 -1.82 30.00
C PRO A 280 21.95 -2.83 31.10
N LEU A 281 22.96 -3.53 31.63
CA LEU A 281 22.80 -4.56 32.65
C LEU A 281 23.48 -4.17 33.97
N SER A 282 22.94 -4.68 35.08
CA SER A 282 23.52 -4.51 36.40
C SER A 282 24.04 -5.83 36.96
N THR A 283 25.12 -5.77 37.73
CA THR A 283 25.69 -6.96 38.41
C THR A 283 25.00 -7.30 39.73
N ASN A 284 23.94 -6.59 40.12
CA ASN A 284 23.22 -6.91 41.35
C ASN A 284 22.41 -8.20 41.15
N SER A 285 22.44 -9.08 42.15
CA SER A 285 21.93 -10.47 42.11
C SER A 285 20.48 -10.65 41.66
N ALA A 286 19.67 -9.58 41.60
CA ALA A 286 18.29 -9.62 41.12
C ALA A 286 18.13 -9.54 39.58
N THR A 287 19.17 -9.16 38.83
CA THR A 287 19.09 -8.92 37.36
C THR A 287 20.20 -9.60 36.56
N ALA A 288 21.03 -10.42 37.20
CA ALA A 288 22.17 -11.11 36.57
C ALA A 288 21.79 -12.38 35.80
N GLN A 289 20.69 -12.36 35.04
CA GLN A 289 20.44 -13.35 34.00
C GLN A 289 20.84 -12.72 32.66
N GLY A 290 21.88 -13.27 32.04
CA GLY A 290 22.33 -12.81 30.73
C GLY A 290 21.25 -13.09 29.68
N GLU A 291 20.92 -12.10 28.87
CA GLU A 291 20.26 -12.36 27.59
C GLU A 291 21.33 -13.02 26.72
N SER A 292 21.21 -14.34 26.57
CA SER A 292 22.10 -15.17 25.78
C SER A 292 22.19 -14.64 24.35
N GLY A 293 23.42 -14.51 23.86
CA GLY A 293 23.72 -14.34 22.43
C GLY A 293 23.63 -15.63 21.64
#